data_AF-A0A357F211-F1
#
_entry.id   AF-A0A357F211-F1
#
_cell.length_a   1.000
_cell.length_b   1.000
_cell.length_c   1.000
_cell.angle_alpha   90.00
_cell.angle_beta   90.00
_cell.angle_gamma   90.00
#
_symmetry.space_group_name_H-M   'P 1'
#
loop_
_entity.id
_entity.type
_entity.pdbx_description
1 polymer ?
#
loop_
_entity_poly.entity_id
_entity_poly.type
_entity_poly.pdbx_seq_one_letter_code
_entity_poly.pdbx_strand_id
1 'polypeptide(L)'
;MISVEIHATSHVGRVRKGNEDNYLLLNIARSKAWTSTQEAGDFIIESQKFEIDDNGVIIAVSDGMGGALAGEVASKMAVEGVCEKILNDKIEAEIPSENHDYALIAKLYNATLYA
;
A
#
# COMPACT_ATOMS: atom_id res chain seq x y z
N MET A 1 0.39 2.28 -22.95
CA MET A 1 -0.36 2.83 -21.81
C MET A 1 -1.26 1.72 -21.30
N ILE A 2 -1.03 1.28 -20.07
CA ILE A 2 -1.76 0.16 -19.44
C ILE A 2 -2.74 0.77 -18.46
N SER A 3 -4.01 0.37 -18.54
CA SER A 3 -5.05 0.75 -17.59
C SER A 3 -5.36 -0.46 -16.72
N VAL A 4 -5.44 -0.26 -15.41
CA VAL A 4 -5.81 -1.30 -14.45
C VAL A 4 -6.98 -0.82 -13.62
N GLU A 5 -7.95 -1.71 -13.42
CA GLU A 5 -9.05 -1.52 -12.48
C GLU A 5 -8.79 -2.41 -11.26
N ILE A 6 -8.83 -1.81 -10.08
CA ILE A 6 -8.47 -2.44 -8.82
C ILE A 6 -9.65 -2.31 -7.87
N HIS A 7 -10.05 -3.42 -7.27
CA HIS A 7 -11.08 -3.48 -6.25
C HIS A 7 -10.47 -4.06 -4.97
N ALA A 8 -10.61 -3.34 -3.85
CA ALA A 8 -10.04 -3.72 -2.56
C ALA A 8 -11.11 -3.66 -1.47
N THR A 9 -11.07 -4.62 -0.57
CA THR A 9 -11.92 -4.65 0.63
C THR A 9 -11.16 -5.38 1.73
N SER A 10 -11.40 -5.00 2.98
CA SER A 10 -10.89 -5.67 4.16
C SER A 10 -12.03 -5.84 5.16
N HIS A 11 -12.06 -6.94 5.90
CA HIS A 11 -13.16 -7.23 6.82
C HIS A 11 -12.67 -8.00 8.05
N VAL A 12 -13.18 -7.61 9.22
CA VAL A 12 -12.88 -8.21 10.54
C VAL A 12 -13.08 -9.73 10.58
N GLY A 13 -14.04 -10.24 9.81
CA GLY A 13 -14.40 -11.65 9.76
C GLY A 13 -15.50 -11.98 10.75
N ARG A 14 -15.45 -13.18 11.36
CA ARG A 14 -16.56 -13.70 12.19
C ARG A 14 -16.36 -13.56 13.70
N VAL A 15 -15.12 -13.67 14.15
CA VAL A 15 -14.78 -13.88 15.58
C VAL A 15 -13.90 -12.76 16.15
N ARG A 16 -13.12 -12.09 15.28
CA ARG A 16 -12.22 -11.01 15.71
C ARG A 16 -13.05 -9.81 16.21
N LYS A 17 -12.50 -9.09 17.20
CA LYS A 17 -13.11 -7.85 17.70
C LYS A 17 -12.81 -6.65 16.80
N GLY A 18 -11.79 -6.77 15.98
CA GLY A 18 -11.18 -5.68 15.24
C GLY A 18 -10.52 -6.18 13.97
N ASN A 19 -10.41 -5.30 12.96
CA ASN A 19 -9.86 -5.69 11.66
C ASN A 19 -8.35 -5.46 11.65
N GLU A 20 -7.59 -6.55 11.73
CA GLU A 20 -6.12 -6.49 11.75
C GLU A 20 -5.52 -6.47 10.34
N ASP A 21 -6.34 -6.55 9.29
CA ASP A 21 -5.92 -6.55 7.89
C ASP A 21 -6.09 -5.15 7.26
N ASN A 22 -5.11 -4.69 6.48
CA ASN A 22 -5.19 -3.42 5.74
C ASN A 22 -4.67 -3.59 4.30
N TYR A 23 -4.94 -2.62 3.43
CA TYR A 23 -4.42 -2.57 2.06
C TYR A 23 -3.89 -1.18 1.73
N LEU A 24 -3.04 -1.11 0.69
CA LEU A 24 -2.59 0.13 0.07
C LEU A 24 -2.86 0.04 -1.43
N LEU A 25 -3.62 0.99 -1.95
CA LEU A 25 -3.67 1.30 -3.38
C LEU A 25 -2.98 2.66 -3.55
N LEU A 26 -1.84 2.71 -4.24
CA LEU A 26 -1.08 3.94 -4.42
C LEU A 26 -0.83 4.22 -5.90
N ASN A 27 -1.35 5.35 -6.35
CA ASN A 27 -0.96 5.96 -7.62
C ASN A 27 0.20 6.93 -7.35
N ILE A 28 1.40 6.55 -7.78
CA ILE A 28 2.64 7.29 -7.49
C ILE A 28 2.64 8.64 -8.22
N ALA A 29 2.26 8.65 -9.50
CA ALA A 29 2.25 9.85 -10.32
C ALA A 29 1.30 10.95 -9.79
N ARG A 30 0.19 10.55 -9.17
CA ARG A 30 -0.80 11.47 -8.58
C ARG A 30 -0.58 11.70 -7.09
N SER A 31 0.40 11.04 -6.47
CA SER A 31 0.62 11.02 -5.02
C SER A 31 -0.67 10.76 -4.23
N LYS A 32 -1.49 9.81 -4.70
CA LYS A 32 -2.80 9.51 -4.11
C LYS A 32 -2.87 8.07 -3.65
N ALA A 33 -3.21 7.89 -2.38
CA ALA A 33 -3.32 6.59 -1.73
C ALA A 33 -4.75 6.34 -1.23
N TRP A 34 -5.13 5.06 -1.21
CA TRP A 34 -6.35 4.56 -0.58
C TRP A 34 -5.99 3.37 0.29
N THR A 35 -6.53 3.34 1.50
CA THR A 35 -6.35 2.25 2.48
C THR A 35 -7.70 1.85 3.06
N SER A 36 -7.75 0.74 3.79
CA SER A 36 -9.00 0.33 4.47
C SER A 36 -9.35 1.32 5.58
N THR A 37 -10.63 1.62 5.73
CA THR A 37 -11.14 2.18 6.99
C THR A 37 -11.10 1.08 8.06
N GLN A 38 -10.73 1.47 9.28
CA GLN A 38 -10.69 0.56 10.44
C GLN A 38 -11.94 0.69 11.31
N GLU A 39 -12.98 1.36 10.80
CA GLU A 39 -14.23 1.54 11.53
C GLU A 39 -15.09 0.27 11.47
N ALA A 40 -15.57 -0.17 12.63
CA ALA A 40 -16.32 -1.41 12.75
C ALA A 40 -17.70 -1.30 12.08
N GLY A 41 -17.95 -2.14 11.07
CA GLY A 41 -19.28 -2.31 10.47
C GLY A 41 -19.35 -2.05 8.96
N ASP A 42 -18.33 -1.44 8.39
CA ASP A 42 -18.34 -1.01 7.00
C ASP A 42 -17.67 -2.04 6.09
N PHE A 43 -18.49 -2.87 5.42
CA PHE A 43 -18.04 -3.66 4.27
C PHE A 43 -17.98 -2.75 3.05
N ILE A 44 -16.90 -1.98 2.93
CA ILE A 44 -16.66 -1.08 1.81
C ILE A 44 -15.79 -1.80 0.78
N ILE A 45 -16.21 -1.71 -0.49
CA ILE A 45 -15.40 -2.09 -1.63
C ILE A 45 -14.86 -0.80 -2.24
N GLU A 46 -13.57 -0.54 -2.03
CA GLU A 46 -12.86 0.55 -2.68
C GLU A 46 -12.54 0.14 -4.11
N SER A 47 -12.94 0.97 -5.09
CA SER A 47 -12.78 0.66 -6.51
C SER A 47 -12.10 1.82 -7.21
N GLN A 48 -10.92 1.56 -7.75
CA GLN A 48 -10.08 2.58 -8.36
C GLN A 48 -9.60 2.15 -9.75
N LYS A 49 -9.61 3.09 -10.69
CA LYS A 49 -9.04 2.90 -12.02
C LYS A 49 -7.76 3.71 -12.14
N PHE A 50 -6.64 3.03 -12.40
CA PHE A 50 -5.34 3.63 -12.58
C PHE A 50 -4.89 3.54 -14.03
N GLU A 51 -4.42 4.66 -14.55
CA GLU A 51 -3.55 4.65 -15.73
C GLU A 51 -2.12 4.50 -15.22
N ILE A 52 -1.44 3.45 -15.67
CA ILE A 52 -0.07 3.12 -15.29
C ILE A 52 0.86 3.83 -16.29
N ASP A 53 1.59 4.81 -15.77
CA ASP A 53 2.70 5.48 -16.46
C ASP A 53 4.06 4.90 -16.00
N ASP A 54 5.15 5.55 -16.40
CA ASP A 54 6.51 5.08 -16.11
C ASP A 54 6.86 5.10 -14.61
N ASN A 55 6.08 5.80 -13.77
CA ASN A 55 6.26 5.74 -12.32
C ASN A 55 5.70 4.44 -11.72
N GLY A 56 4.72 3.83 -12.38
CA GLY A 56 4.02 2.64 -11.90
C GLY A 56 3.02 2.93 -10.78
N VAL A 57 2.53 1.85 -10.17
CA VAL A 57 1.57 1.86 -9.07
C VAL A 57 2.01 0.86 -8.00
N ILE A 58 1.71 1.14 -6.72
CA ILE A 58 1.92 0.18 -5.63
C ILE A 58 0.58 -0.35 -5.17
N ILE A 59 0.48 -1.66 -5.06
CA ILE A 59 -0.65 -2.36 -4.45
C ILE A 59 -0.07 -3.27 -3.38
N ALA A 60 -0.53 -3.14 -2.14
CA ALA A 60 -0.07 -3.97 -1.03
C ALA A 60 -1.24 -4.38 -0.13
N VAL A 61 -1.05 -5.50 0.57
CA VAL A 61 -1.92 -5.98 1.64
C VAL A 61 -1.03 -6.23 2.85
N SER A 62 -1.50 -5.83 4.01
CA SER A 62 -0.83 -6.04 5.29
C SER A 62 -1.73 -6.83 6.22
N ASP A 63 -1.24 -7.98 6.67
CA ASP A 63 -1.82 -8.76 7.78
C ASP A 63 -1.12 -8.33 9.07
N GLY A 64 -1.84 -7.59 9.91
CA GLY A 64 -1.32 -6.97 11.12
C GLY A 64 -1.23 -7.95 12.27
N MET A 65 -0.01 -8.26 12.72
CA MET A 65 0.21 -9.10 13.89
C MET A 65 0.61 -8.26 15.10
N GLY A 66 -0.09 -8.42 16.22
CA GLY A 66 0.26 -7.70 17.47
C GLY A 66 -0.42 -8.21 18.74
N GLY A 67 -1.18 -9.30 18.66
CA GLY A 67 -2.05 -9.75 19.75
C GLY A 67 -3.26 -8.81 19.92
N ALA A 68 -4.04 -9.03 20.98
CA ALA A 68 -5.41 -8.53 21.15
C ALA A 68 -5.65 -7.01 21.06
N LEU A 69 -4.60 -6.17 20.95
CA LEU A 69 -4.68 -4.71 20.95
C LEU A 69 -3.81 -4.00 19.90
N ALA A 70 -2.95 -4.71 19.15
CA ALA A 70 -1.95 -4.04 18.30
C ALA A 70 -1.96 -4.45 16.83
N GLY A 71 -2.70 -5.49 16.42
CA GLY A 71 -2.76 -5.91 15.01
C GLY A 71 -3.29 -4.81 14.09
N GLU A 72 -4.35 -4.09 14.51
CA GLU A 72 -4.92 -2.98 13.73
C GLU A 72 -3.93 -1.82 13.52
N VAL A 73 -3.14 -1.52 14.56
CA VAL A 73 -2.13 -0.47 14.51
C VAL A 73 -0.98 -0.91 13.62
N ALA A 74 -0.54 -2.16 13.75
CA ALA A 74 0.56 -2.72 12.97
C ALA A 74 0.26 -2.71 11.47
N SER A 75 -0.91 -3.20 11.03
CA SER A 75 -1.23 -3.21 9.60
C SER A 75 -1.42 -1.82 9.01
N LYS A 76 -1.96 -0.88 9.79
CA LYS A 76 -2.04 0.53 9.39
C LYS A 76 -0.66 1.16 9.25
N MET A 77 0.21 0.97 10.24
CA MET A 77 1.58 1.49 10.21
C MET A 77 2.37 0.95 9.01
N ALA A 78 2.21 -0.33 8.68
CA ALA A 78 2.89 -0.93 7.55
C ALA A 78 2.50 -0.27 6.22
N VAL A 79 1.20 -0.10 5.94
CA VAL A 79 0.74 0.53 4.69
C VAL A 79 1.04 2.03 4.62
N GLU A 80 0.96 2.74 5.74
CA GLU A 80 1.31 4.17 5.83
C GLU A 80 2.82 4.38 5.65
N GLY A 81 3.66 3.55 6.28
CA GLY A 81 5.11 3.60 6.17
C GLY A 81 5.59 3.33 4.74
N VAL A 82 5.03 2.31 4.08
CA VAL A 82 5.33 2.04 2.66
C VAL A 82 4.91 3.23 1.80
N CYS A 83 3.70 3.77 1.99
CA CYS A 83 3.20 4.90 1.23
C CYS A 83 4.11 6.13 1.38
N GLU A 84 4.45 6.50 2.62
CA GLU A 84 5.30 7.64 2.92
C GLU A 84 6.68 7.49 2.29
N LYS A 85 7.32 6.31 2.40
CA LYS A 85 8.64 6.07 1.84
C LYS A 85 8.64 6.12 0.32
N ILE A 86 7.66 5.53 -0.35
CA ILE A 86 7.57 5.58 -1.81
C ILE A 86 7.42 7.02 -2.32
N LEU A 87 6.66 7.86 -1.61
CA LEU A 87 6.40 9.24 -2.02
C LEU A 87 7.53 10.22 -1.63
N ASN A 88 8.24 9.97 -0.52
CA ASN A 88 9.29 10.86 -0.01
C ASN A 88 10.68 10.52 -0.55
N ASP A 89 10.95 9.27 -0.95
CA ASP A 89 12.23 8.88 -1.55
C ASP A 89 12.33 9.44 -2.98
N LYS A 90 12.92 10.63 -3.08
CA LYS A 90 13.47 11.14 -4.34
C LYS A 90 14.57 10.19 -4.79
N ILE A 91 14.41 9.54 -5.95
CA ILE A 91 15.54 8.90 -6.63
C ILE A 91 16.39 10.03 -7.19
N GLU A 92 17.23 10.63 -6.35
CA GLU A 92 18.32 11.49 -6.83
C GLU A 92 19.62 10.71 -7.01
N ALA A 93 19.68 9.43 -6.61
CA ALA A 93 20.88 8.61 -6.75
C ALA A 93 20.81 7.74 -8.00
N GLU A 94 21.42 8.22 -9.09
CA GLU A 94 22.27 7.44 -10.01
C GLU A 94 21.89 5.97 -10.27
N ILE A 95 20.64 5.67 -10.66
CA ILE A 95 20.35 4.36 -11.24
C ILE A 95 20.76 4.44 -12.72
N PRO A 96 21.76 3.67 -13.19
CA PRO A 96 22.09 3.61 -14.61
C PRO A 96 20.83 3.30 -15.44
N SER A 97 20.73 3.83 -16.66
CA SER A 97 19.57 3.63 -17.55
C SER A 97 19.15 2.16 -17.69
N GLU A 98 20.12 1.26 -17.64
CA GLU A 98 19.99 -0.21 -17.68
C GLU A 98 19.30 -0.86 -16.47
N ASN A 99 19.19 -0.15 -15.33
CA ASN A 99 18.56 -0.67 -14.10
C ASN A 99 17.23 0.03 -13.75
N HIS A 100 16.71 0.91 -14.62
CA HIS A 100 15.44 1.61 -14.38
C HIS A 100 14.26 0.66 -14.21
N ASP A 101 14.27 -0.49 -14.89
CA ASP A 101 13.22 -1.51 -14.79
C ASP A 101 13.07 -2.07 -13.36
N TYR A 102 14.14 -2.02 -12.56
CA TYR A 102 14.15 -2.49 -11.16
C TYR A 102 14.04 -1.36 -10.14
N ALA A 103 14.01 -0.09 -10.57
CA ALA A 103 14.02 1.05 -9.65
C ALA A 103 12.80 1.05 -8.73
N LEU A 104 11.61 0.75 -9.25
CA LEU A 104 10.40 0.65 -8.44
C LEU A 104 10.42 -0.54 -7.48
N ILE A 105 11.00 -1.67 -7.91
CA ILE A 105 11.15 -2.87 -7.08
C ILE A 105 12.12 -2.58 -5.92
N ALA A 106 13.26 -1.94 -6.19
CA ALA A 106 14.23 -1.56 -5.17
C ALA A 106 13.65 -0.54 -4.18
N LYS A 107 12.89 0.44 -4.68
CA LYS A 107 12.12 1.38 -3.85
C LYS A 107 11.14 0.66 -2.93
N LEU A 108 10.36 -0.27 -3.48
CA LEU A 108 9.40 -1.02 -2.70
C LEU A 108 10.08 -1.87 -1.64
N TYR A 109 11.18 -2.55 -1.99
CA TYR A 109 11.99 -3.29 -1.02
C TYR A 109 12.47 -2.39 0.13
N ASN A 110 13.06 -1.24 -0.19
CA ASN A 110 13.51 -0.29 0.83
C ASN A 110 12.35 0.23 1.69
N ALA A 111 11.21 0.56 1.08
CA ALA A 111 10.02 1.00 1.79
C ALA A 111 9.51 -0.06 2.78
N THR A 112 9.55 -1.34 2.42
CA THR A 112 9.12 -2.44 3.30
C THR A 112 10.06 -2.72 4.48
N LEU A 113 11.32 -2.28 4.43
CA LEU A 113 12.23 -2.41 5.58
C LEU A 113 11.84 -1.50 6.77
N TYR A 114 11.04 -0.47 6.50
CA TYR A 114 10.57 0.49 7.51
C TYR A 114 9.08 0.31 7.83
N ALA A 115 8.44 -0.73 7.28
CA ALA A 115 7.04 -1.06 7.48
C ALA A 115 6.82 -1.90 8.74
#